data_AF-A0A7Y6PZH7-F1
#
_entry.id   AF-A0A7Y6PZH7-F1
#
_cell.length_a   1.000
_cell.length_b   1.000
_cell.length_c   1.000
_cell.angle_alpha   90.00
_cell.angle_beta   90.00
_cell.angle_gamma   90.00
#
_symmetry.space_group_name_H-M   'P 1'
#
loop_
_entity.id
_entity.type
_entity.pdbx_description
1 polymer ?
#
loop_
_entity_poly.entity_id
_entity_poly.type
_entity_poly.pdbx_seq_one_letter_code
_entity_poly.pdbx_strand_id
1 'polypeptide(L)'
;MAIDYLLGVRCEPQKQLGVERLVALNRTRILARSALAHMREDGDARSPHEIEIQLTMRTTEGDAARGVTLQDLMNEAKPLDDVSEYCERCPAELPREFACHRRIRYPIPEHVEAWLMARLPTTLACTAGALLVRGLAEFGWDGAPTAKLRAAGNTFFESKVALGVRWESPDGKVEISSDQLFQMMFLVGHLAPTHSLMLALFTGVIPHDTSLHDLKDDVGRKRALARAHLPTEPDAEIEQVAAFLRALAVAARLEVPILVDG
;
A
#
# COMPACT_ATOMS: atom_id res chain seq x y z
N MET A 1 -3.87 -3.96 -13.32
CA MET A 1 -3.58 -2.63 -12.74
C MET A 1 -3.41 -2.80 -11.24
N ALA A 2 -2.75 -1.87 -10.56
CA ALA A 2 -2.53 -1.95 -9.12
C ALA A 2 -2.35 -0.54 -8.55
N ILE A 3 -2.51 -0.40 -7.24
CA ILE A 3 -2.02 0.74 -6.47
C ILE A 3 -0.57 0.43 -6.14
N ASP A 4 0.33 1.27 -6.60
CA ASP A 4 1.74 1.18 -6.26
C ASP A 4 2.05 2.16 -5.14
N TYR A 5 2.86 1.74 -4.17
CA TYR A 5 3.31 2.62 -3.10
C TYR A 5 4.77 2.37 -2.75
N LEU A 6 5.44 3.43 -2.29
CA LEU A 6 6.84 3.40 -1.89
C LEU A 6 7.09 4.18 -0.60
N LEU A 7 7.82 3.59 0.34
CA LEU A 7 8.35 4.31 1.51
C LEU A 7 9.46 5.28 1.08
N GLY A 8 9.25 6.58 1.28
CA GLY A 8 10.18 7.66 0.90
C GLY A 8 11.39 7.82 1.82
N VAL A 9 12.09 6.72 2.12
CA VAL A 9 13.23 6.66 3.06
C VAL A 9 14.41 7.55 2.64
N ARG A 10 14.49 7.95 1.35
CA ARG A 10 15.62 8.72 0.78
C ARG A 10 16.96 8.00 0.97
N CYS A 11 16.95 6.67 0.92
CA CYS A 11 18.16 5.85 0.94
C CYS A 11 18.96 6.01 -0.36
N GLU A 12 20.20 5.50 -0.36
CA GLU A 12 21.10 5.62 -1.51
C GLU A 12 20.51 5.13 -2.85
N PRO A 13 19.80 3.99 -2.91
CA PRO A 13 19.11 3.58 -4.13
C PRO A 13 18.11 4.61 -4.66
N GLN A 14 17.33 5.25 -3.78
CA GLN A 14 16.36 6.27 -4.17
C GLN A 14 17.04 7.56 -4.65
N LYS A 15 18.24 7.89 -4.13
CA LYS A 15 19.03 9.05 -4.57
C LYS A 15 19.68 8.81 -5.93
N GLN A 16 20.31 7.65 -6.13
CA GLN A 16 21.05 7.37 -7.36
C GLN A 16 20.14 7.10 -8.55
N LEU A 17 19.08 6.31 -8.35
CA LEU A 17 18.18 5.94 -9.44
C LEU A 17 17.07 6.98 -9.63
N GLY A 18 16.67 7.68 -8.57
CA GLY A 18 15.40 8.40 -8.51
C GLY A 18 14.23 7.44 -8.23
N VAL A 19 13.17 7.94 -7.60
CA VAL A 19 12.02 7.12 -7.18
C VAL A 19 11.33 6.45 -8.37
N GLU A 20 10.98 7.21 -9.40
CA GLU A 20 10.24 6.70 -10.57
C GLU A 20 11.00 5.60 -11.29
N ARG A 21 12.29 5.82 -11.54
CA ARG A 21 13.15 4.82 -12.19
C ARG A 21 13.34 3.60 -11.31
N LEU A 22 13.53 3.76 -9.99
CA LEU A 22 13.64 2.63 -9.07
C LEU A 22 12.37 1.77 -9.10
N VAL A 23 11.19 2.40 -9.06
CA VAL A 23 9.89 1.70 -9.16
C VAL A 23 9.78 0.97 -10.50
N ALA A 24 10.06 1.63 -11.62
CA ALA A 24 10.01 1.02 -12.94
C ALA A 24 10.94 -0.20 -13.06
N LEU A 25 12.22 -0.05 -12.67
CA LEU A 25 13.19 -1.14 -12.68
C LEU A 25 12.76 -2.30 -11.77
N ASN A 26 12.19 -2.01 -10.59
CA ASN A 26 11.76 -3.04 -9.67
C ASN A 26 10.52 -3.78 -10.18
N ARG A 27 9.57 -3.07 -10.84
CA ARG A 27 8.45 -3.70 -11.56
C ARG A 27 8.97 -4.64 -12.65
N THR A 28 9.93 -4.19 -13.46
CA THR A 28 10.56 -5.01 -14.51
C THR A 28 11.24 -6.25 -13.92
N ARG A 29 11.99 -6.11 -12.83
CA ARG A 29 12.64 -7.22 -12.11
C ARG A 29 11.63 -8.26 -11.60
N ILE A 30 10.56 -7.80 -10.95
CA ILE A 30 9.50 -8.67 -10.42
C ILE A 30 8.84 -9.43 -11.56
N LEU A 31 8.49 -8.73 -12.65
CA LEU A 31 7.86 -9.34 -13.82
C LEU A 31 8.74 -10.42 -14.44
N ALA A 32 10.02 -10.12 -14.68
CA ALA A 32 10.96 -11.10 -15.23
C ALA A 32 11.09 -12.33 -14.33
N ARG A 33 11.27 -12.14 -13.02
CA ARG A 33 11.41 -13.26 -12.07
C ARG A 33 10.14 -14.11 -12.01
N SER A 34 8.97 -13.49 -11.95
CA SER A 34 7.69 -14.21 -11.92
C SER A 34 7.41 -14.95 -13.22
N ALA A 35 7.68 -14.34 -14.38
CA ALA A 35 7.53 -15.01 -15.68
C ALA A 35 8.47 -16.22 -15.79
N LEU A 36 9.75 -16.06 -15.43
CA LEU A 36 10.70 -17.17 -15.43
C LEU A 36 10.26 -18.30 -14.51
N ALA A 37 9.86 -17.99 -13.28
CA ALA A 37 9.43 -18.98 -12.31
C ALA A 37 8.23 -19.79 -12.84
N HIS A 38 7.21 -19.10 -13.36
CA HIS A 38 6.03 -19.73 -13.93
C HIS A 38 6.38 -20.66 -15.11
N MET A 39 7.23 -20.22 -16.03
CA MET A 39 7.63 -21.05 -17.17
C MET A 39 8.45 -22.27 -16.75
N ARG A 40 9.26 -22.16 -15.69
CA ARG A 40 9.99 -23.30 -15.12
C ARG A 40 9.05 -24.30 -14.45
N GLU A 41 8.01 -23.83 -13.78
CA GLU A 41 6.95 -24.69 -13.21
C GLU A 41 6.22 -25.47 -14.31
N ASP A 42 6.02 -24.86 -15.48
CA ASP A 42 5.43 -25.51 -16.67
C ASP A 42 6.41 -26.43 -17.43
N GLY A 43 7.63 -26.60 -16.93
CA GLY A 43 8.65 -27.48 -17.51
C GLY A 43 9.41 -26.91 -18.70
N ASP A 44 9.28 -25.60 -18.99
CA ASP A 44 10.09 -24.95 -20.01
C ASP A 44 11.56 -24.93 -19.55
N ALA A 45 12.47 -25.47 -20.35
CA ALA A 45 13.91 -25.54 -20.08
C ALA A 45 14.73 -24.55 -20.93
N ARG A 46 14.10 -23.76 -21.80
CA ARG A 46 14.78 -22.78 -22.67
C ARG A 46 15.53 -21.73 -21.86
N SER A 47 16.57 -21.15 -22.45
CA SER A 47 17.31 -20.05 -21.81
C SER A 47 16.47 -18.76 -21.80
N PRO A 48 16.70 -17.81 -20.88
CA PRO A 48 16.01 -16.52 -20.88
C PRO A 48 16.13 -15.71 -22.18
N HIS A 49 17.15 -16.00 -23.01
CA HIS A 49 17.33 -15.39 -24.33
C HIS A 49 16.34 -15.89 -25.39
N GLU A 50 15.78 -17.08 -25.20
CA GLU A 50 14.89 -17.76 -26.16
C GLU A 50 13.41 -17.65 -25.76
N ILE A 51 13.15 -17.03 -24.61
CA ILE A 51 11.82 -16.84 -24.05
C ILE A 51 11.34 -15.45 -24.44
N GLU A 52 10.44 -15.38 -25.42
CA GLU A 52 9.75 -14.16 -25.80
C GLU A 52 8.49 -13.96 -24.97
N ILE A 53 8.28 -12.72 -24.52
CA ILE A 53 7.11 -12.28 -23.77
C ILE A 53 6.52 -11.03 -24.43
N GLN A 54 5.20 -10.96 -24.46
CA GLN A 54 4.47 -9.78 -24.92
C GLN A 54 4.10 -8.93 -23.73
N LEU A 55 4.65 -7.73 -23.67
CA LEU A 55 4.33 -6.74 -22.64
C LEU A 55 3.23 -5.82 -23.16
N THR A 56 2.03 -5.99 -22.63
CA THR A 56 0.91 -5.08 -22.89
C THR A 56 0.87 -3.99 -21.83
N MET A 57 1.15 -2.75 -22.23
CA MET A 57 0.90 -1.56 -21.41
C MET A 57 -0.44 -0.97 -21.80
N ARG A 58 -1.35 -0.86 -20.83
CA ARG A 58 -2.58 -0.09 -21.02
C ARG A 58 -2.30 1.38 -20.73
N THR A 59 -2.43 2.23 -21.73
CA THR A 59 -2.34 3.70 -21.56
C THR A 59 -3.71 4.32 -21.80
N THR A 60 -3.86 5.61 -21.49
CA THR A 60 -5.08 6.37 -21.80
C THR A 60 -5.33 6.51 -23.31
N GLU A 61 -4.32 6.27 -24.15
CA GLU A 61 -4.41 6.34 -25.61
C GLU A 61 -4.67 4.96 -26.26
N GLY A 62 -4.64 3.87 -25.48
CA GLY A 62 -4.89 2.51 -25.94
C GLY A 62 -3.89 1.49 -25.38
N ASP A 63 -4.05 0.23 -25.78
CA ASP A 63 -3.15 -0.85 -25.40
C ASP A 63 -1.93 -0.84 -26.35
N ALA A 64 -0.74 -0.65 -25.80
CA ALA A 64 0.52 -0.78 -26.53
C ALA A 64 1.21 -2.11 -26.15
N ALA A 65 1.49 -2.94 -27.14
CA ALA A 65 2.22 -4.19 -26.95
C ALA A 65 3.65 -4.07 -27.49
N ARG A 66 4.64 -4.53 -26.71
CA ARG A 66 6.00 -4.80 -27.23
C ARG A 66 6.40 -6.24 -26.96
N GLY A 67 7.00 -6.89 -27.97
CA GLY A 67 7.71 -8.15 -27.78
C GLY A 67 9.11 -7.88 -27.22
N VAL A 68 9.48 -8.60 -26.18
CA VAL A 68 10.85 -8.60 -25.63
C VAL A 68 11.23 -10.00 -25.18
N THR A 69 12.54 -10.26 -25.07
CA THR A 69 12.98 -11.48 -24.40
C THR A 69 12.95 -11.29 -22.89
N LEU A 70 12.86 -12.40 -22.17
CA LEU A 70 13.01 -12.38 -20.71
C LEU A 70 14.38 -11.83 -20.28
N GLN A 71 15.44 -12.16 -21.03
CA GLN A 71 16.76 -11.60 -20.79
C GLN A 71 16.81 -10.08 -20.95
N ASP A 72 16.08 -9.50 -21.90
CA ASP A 72 16.02 -8.04 -22.07
C ASP A 72 15.47 -7.37 -20.80
N LEU A 73 14.43 -7.94 -20.19
CA LEU A 73 13.91 -7.42 -18.92
C LEU A 73 14.90 -7.57 -17.77
N MET A 74 15.61 -8.71 -17.70
CA MET A 74 16.64 -8.91 -16.68
C MET A 74 17.79 -7.90 -16.84
N ASN A 75 18.19 -7.60 -18.08
CA ASN A 75 19.21 -6.60 -18.41
C ASN A 75 18.72 -5.19 -18.09
N GLU A 76 17.46 -4.86 -18.40
CA GLU A 76 16.85 -3.58 -18.08
C GLU A 76 16.88 -3.33 -16.56
N ALA A 77 16.57 -4.36 -15.76
CA ALA A 77 16.59 -4.32 -14.29
C ALA A 77 17.98 -4.45 -13.65
N LYS A 78 19.06 -4.62 -14.43
CA LYS A 78 20.44 -4.79 -13.94
C LYS A 78 20.92 -3.63 -13.04
N PRO A 79 20.59 -2.34 -13.29
CA PRO A 79 21.07 -1.25 -12.44
C PRO A 79 20.64 -1.33 -10.97
N LEU A 80 19.63 -2.15 -10.65
CA LEU A 80 19.26 -2.41 -9.25
C LEU A 80 20.31 -3.28 -8.54
N ASP A 81 21.08 -4.11 -9.24
CA ASP A 81 22.14 -4.93 -8.62
C ASP A 81 23.27 -4.04 -8.07
N ASP A 82 23.58 -2.94 -8.76
CA ASP A 82 24.62 -1.98 -8.36
C ASP A 82 24.29 -1.24 -7.05
N VAL A 83 23.03 -1.27 -6.63
CA VAL A 83 22.56 -0.55 -5.43
C VAL A 83 21.84 -1.45 -4.43
N SER A 84 21.78 -2.76 -4.66
CA SER A 84 20.96 -3.66 -3.83
C SER A 84 21.53 -3.84 -2.43
N GLU A 85 22.87 -3.85 -2.29
CA GLU A 85 23.58 -3.97 -1.00
C GLU A 85 23.21 -2.88 0.01
N TYR A 86 22.83 -1.68 -0.45
CA TYR A 86 22.39 -0.61 0.43
C TYR A 86 21.07 -0.94 1.15
N CYS A 87 20.27 -1.87 0.63
CA CYS A 87 19.03 -2.30 1.27
C CYS A 87 19.27 -3.07 2.58
N GLU A 88 20.43 -3.72 2.76
CA GLU A 88 20.78 -4.44 3.99
C GLU A 88 20.88 -3.51 5.21
N ARG A 89 21.17 -2.22 4.97
CA ARG A 89 21.28 -1.18 6.00
C ARG A 89 20.07 -0.25 6.04
N CYS A 90 18.95 -0.66 5.42
CA CYS A 90 17.77 0.17 5.35
C CYS A 90 17.19 0.41 6.76
N PRO A 91 16.99 1.67 7.19
CA PRO A 91 16.44 1.97 8.52
C PRO A 91 14.98 1.51 8.69
N ALA A 92 14.31 1.15 7.60
CA ALA A 92 12.99 0.55 7.62
C ALA A 92 12.99 -0.94 7.97
N GLU A 93 14.17 -1.59 8.02
CA GLU A 93 14.35 -2.99 8.43
C GLU A 93 13.45 -3.96 7.63
N LEU A 94 13.30 -3.69 6.33
CA LEU A 94 12.43 -4.47 5.46
C LEU A 94 13.12 -5.78 5.05
N PRO A 95 12.38 -6.88 4.91
CA PRO A 95 12.96 -8.23 4.86
C PRO A 95 13.70 -8.57 3.56
N ARG A 96 13.61 -7.72 2.53
CA ARG A 96 14.18 -7.98 1.20
C ARG A 96 14.62 -6.68 0.52
N GLU A 97 15.52 -6.80 -0.44
CA GLU A 97 15.92 -5.70 -1.33
C GLU A 97 14.69 -5.04 -1.98
N PHE A 98 14.69 -3.71 -2.01
CA PHE A 98 13.62 -2.90 -2.62
C PHE A 98 12.20 -3.19 -2.10
N ALA A 99 12.06 -3.86 -0.95
CA ALA A 99 10.76 -4.16 -0.33
C ALA A 99 10.01 -2.91 0.16
N CYS A 100 10.63 -1.73 0.06
CA CYS A 100 10.01 -0.43 0.27
C CYS A 100 9.00 -0.08 -0.82
N HIS A 101 9.11 -0.69 -2.01
CA HIS A 101 8.14 -0.61 -3.10
C HIS A 101 7.23 -1.84 -3.09
N ARG A 102 5.91 -1.64 -3.07
CA ARG A 102 4.90 -2.70 -3.06
C ARG A 102 3.67 -2.29 -3.85
N ARG A 103 2.80 -3.27 -4.10
CA ARG A 103 1.60 -3.11 -4.92
C ARG A 103 0.39 -3.75 -4.26
N ILE A 104 -0.78 -3.14 -4.44
CA ILE A 104 -2.09 -3.71 -4.13
C ILE A 104 -2.83 -3.91 -5.45
N ARG A 105 -3.10 -5.16 -5.81
CA ARG A 105 -3.70 -5.50 -7.09
C ARG A 105 -5.18 -5.09 -7.16
N TYR A 106 -5.58 -4.73 -8.38
CA TYR A 106 -6.99 -4.57 -8.73
C TYR A 106 -7.53 -5.78 -9.50
N PRO A 107 -8.84 -6.08 -9.38
CA PRO A 107 -9.77 -5.46 -8.44
C PRO A 107 -9.44 -5.83 -6.99
N ILE A 108 -9.78 -4.95 -6.04
CA ILE A 108 -9.72 -5.26 -4.61
C ILE A 108 -10.85 -6.23 -4.30
N PRO A 109 -10.54 -7.45 -3.79
CA PRO A 109 -11.57 -8.43 -3.49
C PRO A 109 -12.48 -7.99 -2.33
N GLU A 110 -13.74 -8.42 -2.38
CA GLU A 110 -14.73 -8.09 -1.34
C GLU A 110 -14.28 -8.53 0.07
N HIS A 111 -13.66 -9.70 0.17
CA HIS A 111 -13.17 -10.22 1.45
C HIS A 111 -11.98 -9.42 2.00
N VAL A 112 -11.14 -8.86 1.14
CA VAL A 112 -10.04 -7.95 1.53
C VAL A 112 -10.60 -6.63 2.04
N GLU A 113 -11.61 -6.09 1.35
CA GLU A 113 -12.33 -4.90 1.77
C GLU A 113 -13.02 -5.11 3.14
N ALA A 114 -13.69 -6.24 3.33
CA ALA A 114 -14.29 -6.62 4.60
C ALA A 114 -13.26 -6.76 5.73
N TRP A 115 -12.12 -7.42 5.46
CA TRP A 115 -11.01 -7.52 6.42
C TRP A 115 -10.51 -6.15 6.84
N LEU A 116 -10.32 -5.23 5.89
CA LEU A 116 -9.86 -3.88 6.19
C LEU A 116 -10.86 -3.12 7.06
N MET A 117 -12.15 -3.20 6.74
CA MET A 117 -13.22 -2.54 7.52
C MET A 117 -13.33 -3.10 8.94
N ALA A 118 -13.10 -4.40 9.14
CA ALA A 118 -13.10 -5.03 10.46
C ALA A 118 -11.99 -4.53 11.38
N ARG A 119 -10.99 -3.79 10.86
CA ARG A 119 -9.92 -3.17 11.65
C ARG A 119 -10.27 -1.81 12.27
N LEU A 120 -11.38 -1.21 11.87
CA LEU A 120 -11.88 0.02 12.47
C LEU A 120 -12.25 -0.22 13.95
N PRO A 121 -12.23 0.83 14.80
CA PRO A 121 -12.53 0.67 16.21
C PRO A 121 -13.94 0.10 16.42
N THR A 122 -14.09 -0.80 17.40
CA THR A 122 -15.40 -1.38 17.74
C THR A 122 -16.34 -0.40 18.43
N THR A 123 -15.81 0.72 18.95
CA THR A 123 -16.56 1.79 19.60
C THR A 123 -15.96 3.16 19.28
N LEU A 124 -16.80 4.20 19.23
CA LEU A 124 -16.33 5.58 19.12
C LEU A 124 -15.79 6.15 20.44
N ALA A 125 -16.02 5.46 21.56
CA ALA A 125 -15.50 5.84 22.88
C ALA A 125 -14.01 5.47 23.05
N CYS A 126 -13.18 5.81 22.07
CA CYS A 126 -11.72 5.65 22.08
C CYS A 126 -11.05 6.78 21.27
N THR A 127 -9.74 6.96 21.44
CA THR A 127 -8.99 8.00 20.74
C THR A 127 -9.11 7.88 19.22
N ALA A 128 -8.99 6.66 18.69
CA ALA A 128 -9.12 6.40 17.26
C ALA A 128 -10.50 6.80 16.73
N GLY A 129 -11.58 6.38 17.41
CA GLY A 129 -12.96 6.68 17.00
C GLY A 129 -13.24 8.18 17.00
N ALA A 130 -12.87 8.88 18.07
CA ALA A 130 -13.06 10.33 18.17
C ALA A 130 -12.28 11.10 17.08
N LEU A 131 -11.03 10.72 16.83
CA LEU A 131 -10.21 11.35 15.79
C LEU A 131 -10.66 11.01 14.37
N LEU A 132 -11.17 9.78 14.15
CA LEU A 132 -11.65 9.34 12.85
C LEU A 132 -12.88 10.13 12.41
N VAL A 133 -13.89 10.22 13.28
CA VAL A 133 -15.11 11.01 13.00
C VAL A 133 -14.79 12.47 12.77
N ARG A 134 -13.94 13.05 13.61
CA ARG A 134 -13.48 14.43 13.46
C ARG A 134 -12.74 14.64 12.14
N GLY A 135 -11.81 13.76 11.81
CA GLY A 135 -11.00 13.85 10.58
C GLY A 135 -11.86 13.79 9.32
N LEU A 136 -12.82 12.86 9.25
CA LEU A 136 -13.74 12.77 8.11
C LEU A 136 -14.52 14.08 7.90
N ALA A 137 -15.00 14.70 8.99
CA ALA A 137 -15.72 15.97 8.92
C ALA A 137 -14.81 17.15 8.55
N GLU A 138 -13.62 17.27 9.14
CA GLU A 138 -12.70 18.39 8.91
C GLU A 138 -12.07 18.37 7.51
N PHE A 139 -11.76 17.20 6.97
CA PHE A 139 -11.10 17.06 5.67
C PHE A 139 -12.06 16.80 4.50
N GLY A 140 -13.36 16.65 4.77
CA GLY A 140 -14.37 16.42 3.72
C GLY A 140 -14.19 15.09 2.99
N TRP A 141 -13.73 14.06 3.70
CA TRP A 141 -13.59 12.71 3.15
C TRP A 141 -14.95 12.01 3.09
N ASP A 142 -15.70 12.29 2.03
CA ASP A 142 -17.06 11.82 1.80
C ASP A 142 -17.14 10.48 1.03
N GLY A 143 -16.01 9.97 0.54
CA GLY A 143 -15.90 8.74 -0.25
C GLY A 143 -16.28 8.91 -1.73
N ALA A 144 -16.71 10.10 -2.16
CA ALA A 144 -17.21 10.31 -3.53
C ALA A 144 -16.16 9.98 -4.63
N PRO A 145 -14.86 10.29 -4.46
CA PRO A 145 -13.85 9.84 -5.43
C PRO A 145 -13.74 8.32 -5.54
N THR A 146 -13.80 7.59 -4.42
CA THR A 146 -13.75 6.12 -4.44
C THR A 146 -15.02 5.52 -5.04
N ALA A 147 -16.19 6.09 -4.72
CA ALA A 147 -17.48 5.67 -5.29
C ALA A 147 -17.47 5.75 -6.83
N LYS A 148 -16.80 6.76 -7.41
CA LYS A 148 -16.60 6.87 -8.87
C LYS A 148 -15.76 5.71 -9.43
N LEU A 149 -14.68 5.32 -8.73
CA LEU A 149 -13.87 4.16 -9.11
C LEU A 149 -14.68 2.86 -9.01
N ARG A 150 -15.45 2.69 -7.94
CA ARG A 150 -16.33 1.53 -7.74
C ARG A 150 -17.42 1.42 -8.81
N ALA A 151 -17.95 2.55 -9.28
CA ALA A 151 -18.93 2.58 -10.36
C ALA A 151 -18.36 2.16 -11.73
N ALA A 152 -17.03 2.10 -11.89
CA ALA A 152 -16.35 1.69 -13.14
C ALA A 152 -16.29 0.15 -13.34
N GLY A 153 -17.33 -0.57 -12.90
CA GLY A 153 -17.44 -2.02 -13.05
C GLY A 153 -16.53 -2.80 -12.10
N ASN A 154 -15.93 -3.90 -12.57
CA ASN A 154 -15.00 -4.75 -11.80
C ASN A 154 -13.53 -4.35 -11.98
N THR A 155 -13.28 -3.10 -12.38
CA THR A 155 -11.93 -2.65 -12.69
C THR A 155 -11.11 -2.40 -11.42
N PHE A 156 -11.74 -1.86 -10.37
CA PHE A 156 -11.06 -1.44 -9.14
C PHE A 156 -11.52 -2.19 -7.89
N PHE A 157 -12.81 -2.55 -7.81
CA PHE A 157 -13.39 -3.26 -6.67
C PHE A 157 -14.26 -4.41 -7.16
N GLU A 158 -14.28 -5.52 -6.44
CA GLU A 158 -15.28 -6.57 -6.65
C GLU A 158 -16.63 -6.20 -6.01
N SER A 159 -16.59 -5.61 -4.80
CA SER A 159 -17.76 -5.13 -4.09
C SER A 159 -18.48 -4.03 -4.86
N LYS A 160 -19.77 -4.26 -5.15
CA LYS A 160 -20.63 -3.33 -5.91
C LYS A 160 -21.11 -2.14 -5.10
N VAL A 161 -21.14 -2.28 -3.79
CA VAL A 161 -21.55 -1.26 -2.82
C VAL A 161 -20.46 -1.19 -1.76
N ALA A 162 -20.20 0.01 -1.26
CA ALA A 162 -19.27 0.19 -0.16
C ALA A 162 -19.75 -0.57 1.09
N LEU A 163 -18.83 -1.25 1.75
CA LEU A 163 -19.08 -1.82 3.08
C LEU A 163 -19.13 -0.68 4.11
N GLY A 164 -19.93 -0.82 5.16
CA GLY A 164 -20.10 0.19 6.19
C GLY A 164 -19.92 -0.37 7.60
N VAL A 165 -19.25 0.39 8.47
CA VAL A 165 -19.25 0.14 9.91
C VAL A 165 -20.07 1.23 10.58
N ARG A 166 -20.97 0.83 11.49
CA ARG A 166 -21.93 1.71 12.16
C ARG A 166 -21.71 1.70 13.66
N TRP A 167 -21.81 2.88 14.27
CA TRP A 167 -21.77 3.07 15.70
C TRP A 167 -22.96 3.91 16.17
N GLU A 168 -23.42 3.62 17.38
CA GLU A 168 -24.33 4.50 18.11
C GLU A 168 -23.50 5.56 18.86
N SER A 169 -23.86 6.84 18.72
CA SER A 169 -23.25 8.00 19.38
C SER A 169 -24.34 8.82 20.09
N PRO A 170 -24.03 9.60 21.14
CA PRO A 170 -24.99 10.52 21.76
C PRO A 170 -25.68 11.47 20.75
N ASP A 171 -25.00 11.84 19.67
CA ASP A 171 -25.51 12.74 18.63
C ASP A 171 -26.23 12.00 17.47
N GLY A 172 -26.40 10.68 17.57
CA GLY A 172 -27.05 9.83 16.57
C GLY A 172 -26.17 8.72 16.02
N LYS A 173 -26.57 8.15 14.87
CA LYS A 173 -25.82 7.07 14.23
C LYS A 173 -24.70 7.64 13.38
N VAL A 174 -23.50 7.09 13.58
CA VAL A 174 -22.34 7.39 12.75
C VAL A 174 -22.04 6.17 11.90
N GLU A 175 -21.89 6.38 10.60
CA GLU A 175 -21.50 5.34 9.64
C GLU A 175 -20.27 5.79 8.88
N ILE A 176 -19.29 4.89 8.74
CA ILE A 176 -18.11 5.10 7.92
C ILE A 176 -18.09 4.01 6.86
N SER A 177 -18.00 4.42 5.60
CA SER A 177 -17.92 3.51 4.47
C SER A 177 -16.48 3.16 4.12
N SER A 178 -16.31 2.03 3.45
CA SER A 178 -15.04 1.65 2.84
C SER A 178 -14.59 2.65 1.78
N ASP A 179 -15.52 3.28 1.07
CA ASP A 179 -15.19 4.33 0.10
C ASP A 179 -14.46 5.51 0.75
N GLN A 180 -14.89 5.92 1.94
CA GLN A 180 -14.19 6.95 2.73
C GLN A 180 -12.81 6.47 3.18
N LEU A 181 -12.69 5.22 3.64
CA LEU A 181 -11.42 4.67 4.08
C LEU A 181 -10.40 4.57 2.94
N PHE A 182 -10.82 4.10 1.76
CA PHE A 182 -9.97 4.05 0.56
C PHE A 182 -9.60 5.44 0.06
N GLN A 183 -10.51 6.43 0.15
CA GLN A 183 -10.18 7.81 -0.18
C GLN A 183 -9.04 8.31 0.71
N MET A 184 -9.15 8.11 2.02
CA MET A 184 -8.13 8.50 3.00
C MET A 184 -6.78 7.83 2.77
N MET A 185 -6.75 6.61 2.23
CA MET A 185 -5.52 5.85 2.03
C MET A 185 -4.84 6.14 0.70
N PHE A 186 -5.62 6.38 -0.37
CA PHE A 186 -5.07 6.34 -1.72
C PHE A 186 -5.47 7.52 -2.62
N LEU A 187 -6.47 8.33 -2.25
CA LEU A 187 -6.99 9.41 -3.09
C LEU A 187 -6.75 10.81 -2.51
N VAL A 188 -5.83 10.92 -1.53
CA VAL A 188 -5.38 12.19 -0.93
C VAL A 188 -3.95 12.56 -1.34
N GLY A 189 -3.38 11.86 -2.33
CA GLY A 189 -2.00 12.01 -2.76
C GLY A 189 -1.01 11.23 -1.88
N HIS A 190 0.23 11.70 -1.80
CA HIS A 190 1.25 11.10 -0.94
C HIS A 190 0.92 11.30 0.54
N LEU A 191 1.17 10.28 1.35
CA LEU A 191 0.84 10.31 2.76
C LEU A 191 2.01 10.87 3.56
N ALA A 192 1.79 12.01 4.22
CA ALA A 192 2.73 12.56 5.18
C ALA A 192 2.81 11.68 6.44
N PRO A 193 3.92 11.71 7.21
CA PRO A 193 4.09 10.86 8.40
C PRO A 193 2.95 10.95 9.42
N THR A 194 2.42 12.15 9.64
CA THR A 194 1.28 12.37 10.56
C THR A 194 0.01 11.68 10.07
N HIS A 195 -0.25 11.71 8.76
CA HIS A 195 -1.40 11.01 8.17
C HIS A 195 -1.22 9.49 8.26
N SER A 196 0.01 9.00 8.04
CA SER A 196 0.34 7.60 8.24
C SER A 196 0.14 7.16 9.70
N LEU A 197 0.50 8.00 10.68
CA LEU A 197 0.22 7.74 12.09
C LEU A 197 -1.28 7.65 12.38
N MET A 198 -2.08 8.58 11.82
CA MET A 198 -3.54 8.56 11.98
C MET A 198 -4.15 7.29 11.39
N LEU A 199 -3.77 6.90 10.17
CA LEU A 199 -4.27 5.67 9.55
C LEU A 199 -3.82 4.40 10.32
N ALA A 200 -2.59 4.37 10.83
CA ALA A 200 -2.11 3.27 11.67
C ALA A 200 -2.90 3.17 12.99
N LEU A 201 -3.30 4.31 13.57
CA LEU A 201 -4.20 4.35 14.72
C LEU A 201 -5.60 3.84 14.33
N PHE A 202 -6.22 4.39 13.28
CA PHE A 202 -7.60 4.04 12.90
C PHE A 202 -7.78 2.57 12.55
N THR A 203 -6.78 1.99 11.89
CA THR A 203 -6.76 0.58 11.50
C THR A 203 -6.18 -0.33 12.58
N GLY A 204 -5.96 0.15 13.81
CA GLY A 204 -5.53 -0.69 14.93
C GLY A 204 -4.15 -1.31 14.74
N VAL A 205 -3.31 -0.79 13.84
CA VAL A 205 -1.88 -1.16 13.77
C VAL A 205 -1.19 -0.69 15.05
N ILE A 206 -1.60 0.48 15.54
CA ILE A 206 -1.33 0.96 16.90
C ILE A 206 -2.65 0.85 17.70
N PRO A 207 -2.63 0.55 19.01
CA PRO A 207 -3.86 0.43 19.81
C PRO A 207 -4.78 1.64 19.70
N HIS A 208 -6.08 1.39 19.47
CA HIS A 208 -7.13 2.41 19.25
C HIS A 208 -7.29 3.40 20.41
N ASP A 209 -6.91 2.98 21.62
CA ASP A 209 -7.01 3.71 22.89
C ASP A 209 -5.71 4.47 23.25
N THR A 210 -4.71 4.49 22.35
CA THR A 210 -3.49 5.29 22.56
C THR A 210 -3.86 6.74 22.86
N SER A 211 -3.33 7.31 23.93
CA SER A 211 -3.77 8.62 24.41
C SER A 211 -3.38 9.74 23.42
N LEU A 212 -4.22 10.77 23.31
CA LEU A 212 -3.89 11.96 22.51
C LEU A 212 -2.61 12.66 22.97
N HIS A 213 -2.31 12.60 24.27
CA HIS A 213 -1.07 13.13 24.82
C HIS A 213 0.13 12.37 24.26
N ASP A 214 0.11 11.03 24.29
CA ASP A 214 1.18 10.22 23.73
C ASP A 214 1.35 10.46 22.23
N LEU A 215 0.27 10.63 21.47
CA LEU A 215 0.36 10.86 20.02
C LEU A 215 0.96 12.23 19.66
N LYS A 216 0.86 13.23 20.55
CA LYS A 216 1.40 14.58 20.35
C LYS A 216 2.83 14.75 20.88
N ASP A 217 3.21 13.95 21.87
CA ASP A 217 4.54 13.95 22.46
C ASP A 217 5.49 13.00 21.71
N ASP A 218 6.73 13.43 21.47
CA ASP A 218 7.69 12.62 20.71
C ASP A 218 8.04 11.29 21.38
N VAL A 219 8.16 11.29 22.71
CA VAL A 219 8.49 10.08 23.47
C VAL A 219 7.28 9.15 23.50
N GLY A 220 6.09 9.69 23.75
CA GLY A 220 4.83 8.96 23.67
C GLY A 220 4.58 8.33 22.31
N ARG A 221 4.82 9.08 21.23
CA ARG A 221 4.65 8.64 19.84
C ARG A 221 5.59 7.50 19.51
N LYS A 222 6.86 7.59 19.92
CA LYS A 222 7.83 6.50 19.79
C LYS A 222 7.40 5.24 20.55
N ARG A 223 6.88 5.38 21.78
CA ARG A 223 6.32 4.23 22.54
C ARG A 223 5.11 3.62 21.84
N ALA A 224 4.21 4.44 21.31
CA ALA A 224 3.03 3.96 20.59
C ALA A 224 3.42 3.18 19.32
N LEU A 225 4.34 3.72 18.53
CA LEU A 225 4.87 3.08 17.32
C LEU A 225 5.72 1.83 17.62
N ALA A 226 6.40 1.77 18.77
CA ALA A 226 7.09 0.55 19.20
C ALA A 226 6.12 -0.60 19.54
N ARG A 227 4.86 -0.29 19.86
CA ARG A 227 3.77 -1.26 20.04
C ARG A 227 3.01 -1.55 18.75
N ALA A 228 3.40 -0.94 17.63
CA ALA A 228 2.75 -1.19 16.35
C ALA A 228 2.88 -2.66 15.98
N HIS A 229 1.77 -3.35 15.79
CA HIS A 229 1.76 -4.77 15.48
C HIS A 229 0.62 -5.10 14.52
N LEU A 230 0.99 -5.74 13.41
CA LEU A 230 0.06 -6.33 12.46
C LEU A 230 0.73 -7.58 11.89
N PRO A 231 0.26 -8.79 12.23
CA PRO A 231 0.88 -10.02 11.77
C PRO A 231 0.86 -10.13 10.24
N THR A 232 1.78 -10.93 9.69
CA THR A 232 1.70 -11.35 8.30
C THR A 232 0.46 -12.20 8.11
N GLU A 233 -0.27 -11.92 7.03
CA GLU A 233 -1.52 -12.61 6.74
C GLU A 233 -1.24 -13.81 5.81
N PRO A 234 -1.85 -14.98 6.05
CA PRO A 234 -1.66 -16.15 5.20
C PRO A 234 -2.33 -15.99 3.83
N ASP A 235 -3.39 -15.18 3.77
CA ASP A 235 -4.06 -14.82 2.53
C ASP A 235 -3.24 -13.76 1.78
N ALA A 236 -2.82 -14.08 0.56
CA ALA A 236 -1.95 -13.23 -0.25
C ALA A 236 -2.62 -11.95 -0.76
N GLU A 237 -3.95 -11.90 -0.80
CA GLU A 237 -4.71 -10.72 -1.19
C GLU A 237 -4.85 -9.77 0.00
N ILE A 238 -5.16 -10.31 1.18
CA ILE A 238 -5.17 -9.54 2.43
C ILE A 238 -3.76 -9.02 2.76
N GLU A 239 -2.73 -9.83 2.60
CA GLU A 239 -1.34 -9.47 2.89
C GLU A 239 -0.86 -8.24 2.11
N GLN A 240 -1.40 -7.97 0.91
CA GLN A 240 -1.06 -6.76 0.16
C GLN A 240 -1.48 -5.48 0.89
N VAL A 241 -2.69 -5.48 1.47
CA VAL A 241 -3.21 -4.36 2.27
C VAL A 241 -2.58 -4.35 3.67
N ALA A 242 -2.40 -5.51 4.31
CA ALA A 242 -1.73 -5.59 5.60
C ALA A 242 -0.29 -5.07 5.55
N ALA A 243 0.43 -5.34 4.46
CA ALA A 243 1.76 -4.79 4.23
C ALA A 243 1.75 -3.25 4.10
N PHE A 244 0.74 -2.69 3.44
CA PHE A 244 0.57 -1.24 3.36
C PHE A 244 0.32 -0.65 4.75
N LEU A 245 -0.55 -1.28 5.55
CA LEU A 245 -0.81 -0.84 6.92
C LEU A 245 0.44 -0.90 7.82
N ARG A 246 1.29 -1.93 7.67
CA ARG A 246 2.62 -1.95 8.32
C ARG A 246 3.52 -0.83 7.84
N ALA A 247 3.51 -0.54 6.54
CA ALA A 247 4.29 0.56 5.98
C ALA A 247 3.88 1.92 6.57
N LEU A 248 2.60 2.13 6.91
CA LEU A 248 2.14 3.34 7.60
C LEU A 248 2.85 3.55 8.95
N ALA A 249 2.96 2.50 9.76
CA ALA A 249 3.67 2.57 11.04
C ALA A 249 5.17 2.83 10.84
N VAL A 250 5.78 2.20 9.82
CA VAL A 250 7.20 2.44 9.50
C VAL A 250 7.44 3.88 9.02
N ALA A 251 6.57 4.40 8.14
CA ALA A 251 6.61 5.77 7.65
C ALA A 251 6.51 6.78 8.80
N ALA A 252 5.55 6.57 9.70
CA ALA A 252 5.37 7.39 10.89
C ALA A 252 6.59 7.31 11.83
N ARG A 253 7.17 6.11 12.04
CA ARG A 253 8.37 5.90 12.88
C ARG A 253 9.60 6.62 12.36
N LEU A 254 9.81 6.59 11.04
CA LEU A 254 10.98 7.18 10.40
C LEU A 254 10.77 8.64 9.98
N GLU A 255 9.57 9.18 10.18
CA GLU A 255 9.17 10.52 9.74
C GLU A 255 9.37 10.74 8.23
N VAL A 256 9.04 9.72 7.44
CA VAL A 256 9.13 9.75 5.96
C VAL A 256 7.76 9.57 5.32
N PRO A 257 7.51 10.11 4.12
CA PRO A 257 6.23 9.94 3.46
C PRO A 257 6.06 8.53 2.86
N ILE A 258 4.81 8.14 2.62
CA ILE A 258 4.48 7.09 1.66
C ILE A 258 4.09 7.76 0.35
N LEU A 259 4.83 7.46 -0.70
CA LEU A 259 4.53 7.89 -2.05
C LEU A 259 3.55 6.89 -2.64
N VAL A 260 2.31 7.31 -2.84
CA VAL A 260 1.26 6.54 -3.52
C VAL A 260 1.20 7.00 -4.97
N ASP A 261 1.22 6.04 -5.90
CA ASP A 261 1.04 6.27 -7.33
C ASP A 261 -0.41 6.67 -7.60
N GLY A 262 -0.61 7.84 -8.22
CA GLY A 262 -1.90 8.47 -8.49
C GLY A 262 -1.82 9.33 -9.74
#